data_AF-A0A7X3REG4-F1
#
_entry.id   AF-A0A7X3REG4-F1
#
_cell.length_a   1.000
_cell.length_b   1.000
_cell.length_c   1.000
_cell.angle_alpha   90.00
_cell.angle_beta   90.00
_cell.angle_gamma   90.00
#
_symmetry.space_group_name_H-M   'P 1'
#
loop_
_entity.id
_entity.type
_entity.pdbx_description
1 polymer ?
#
loop_
_entity_poly.entity_id
_entity_poly.type
_entity_poly.pdbx_seq_one_letter_code
_entity_poly.pdbx_strand_id
1 'polypeptide(L)'
;MRRIVLSISCLLFLCLHLNACNVAQLLSTQYSANIASAAYGTEANHPGMNDGNLNTLATLPAENDRNFIIRFAEVHPVRRIVIHNGNLFRFEMDYLNEESGEWETFDTVIQRRNVGDERAQAEFIFDRLNFRTKMIRVVVTRTVDDAVVNKIIAEPGDKVVNQRTTLAGHYYPHFRVIEPSVAQIREIEVYHLAEK
;
A
#
# COMPACT_ATOMS: atom_id res chain seq x y z
N MET A 1 -39.31 -5.79 -47.33
CA MET A 1 -37.86 -5.46 -47.23
C MET A 1 -37.47 -4.78 -45.92
N ARG A 2 -38.13 -3.69 -45.50
CA ARG A 2 -37.75 -2.92 -44.28
C ARG A 2 -37.68 -3.73 -42.97
N ARG A 3 -38.59 -4.70 -42.75
CA ARG A 3 -38.57 -5.59 -41.57
C ARG A 3 -37.40 -6.57 -41.55
N ILE A 4 -37.04 -7.12 -42.71
CA ILE A 4 -35.92 -8.08 -42.85
C ILE A 4 -34.58 -7.37 -42.58
N VAL A 5 -34.42 -6.14 -43.08
CA VAL A 5 -33.23 -5.32 -42.81
C VAL A 5 -33.09 -5.01 -41.32
N LEU A 6 -34.19 -4.65 -40.64
CA LEU A 6 -34.20 -4.43 -39.19
C LEU A 6 -33.83 -5.68 -38.39
N SER A 7 -34.36 -6.84 -38.76
CA SER A 7 -34.02 -8.12 -38.11
C SER A 7 -32.55 -8.50 -38.28
N ILE A 8 -31.98 -8.28 -39.48
CA ILE A 8 -30.57 -8.54 -39.76
C ILE A 8 -29.66 -7.59 -38.96
N SER A 9 -29.99 -6.29 -38.91
CA SER A 9 -29.25 -5.32 -38.10
C SER A 9 -29.30 -5.69 -36.61
N CYS A 10 -30.45 -6.10 -36.09
CA CYS A 10 -30.60 -6.48 -34.69
C CYS A 10 -29.77 -7.73 -34.34
N LEU A 11 -29.75 -8.73 -35.23
CA LEU A 11 -28.90 -9.93 -35.09
C LEU A 11 -27.40 -9.59 -35.13
N LEU A 12 -26.98 -8.69 -36.02
CA LEU A 12 -25.59 -8.22 -36.10
C LEU A 12 -25.16 -7.49 -34.82
N PHE A 13 -26.00 -6.61 -34.27
CA PHE A 13 -25.73 -5.95 -32.99
C PHE A 13 -25.64 -6.93 -31.83
N LEU A 14 -26.50 -7.95 -31.79
CA LEU A 14 -26.47 -8.99 -30.76
C LEU A 14 -25.15 -9.80 -30.84
N CYS A 15 -24.75 -10.20 -32.05
CA CYS A 15 -23.50 -10.93 -32.28
C CYS A 15 -22.26 -10.09 -31.93
N LEU A 16 -22.27 -8.78 -32.22
CA LEU A 16 -21.17 -7.89 -31.86
C LEU A 16 -21.06 -7.69 -30.34
N HIS A 17 -22.18 -7.59 -29.62
CA HIS A 17 -22.17 -7.49 -28.16
C HIS A 17 -21.67 -8.77 -27.47
N LEU A 18 -22.06 -9.94 -27.96
CA LEU A 18 -21.59 -11.22 -27.40
C LEU A 18 -20.09 -11.42 -27.63
N ASN A 19 -19.58 -11.03 -28.79
CA ASN A 19 -18.13 -11.09 -29.07
C ASN A 19 -17.34 -10.02 -28.33
N ALA A 20 -17.89 -8.83 -28.10
CA ALA A 20 -17.23 -7.79 -27.32
C ALA A 20 -16.96 -8.22 -25.86
N CYS A 21 -17.85 -9.02 -25.27
CA CYS A 21 -17.67 -9.56 -23.91
C CYS A 21 -16.52 -10.59 -23.86
N ASN A 22 -16.44 -11.49 -24.85
CA ASN A 22 -15.36 -12.47 -24.95
C ASN A 22 -14.00 -11.82 -25.24
N VAL A 23 -13.96 -10.79 -26.10
CA VAL A 23 -12.74 -10.02 -26.38
C VAL A 23 -12.29 -9.24 -25.15
N ALA A 24 -13.21 -8.67 -24.38
CA ALA A 24 -12.89 -8.00 -23.12
C ALA A 24 -12.30 -8.96 -22.07
N GLN A 25 -12.79 -10.20 -21.98
CA GLN A 25 -12.19 -11.23 -21.10
C GLN A 25 -10.78 -11.62 -21.55
N LEU A 26 -10.55 -11.77 -22.87
CA LEU A 26 -9.23 -12.05 -23.44
C LEU A 26 -8.19 -10.94 -23.22
N LEU A 27 -8.65 -9.69 -23.12
CA LEU A 27 -7.84 -8.49 -22.88
C LEU A 27 -7.68 -8.16 -21.39
N SER A 28 -8.43 -8.82 -20.50
CA SER A 28 -8.32 -8.57 -19.06
C SER A 28 -7.04 -9.18 -18.48
N THR A 29 -6.29 -8.38 -17.71
CA THR A 29 -5.12 -8.86 -16.98
C THR A 29 -5.60 -9.76 -15.84
N GLN A 30 -5.34 -11.06 -15.94
CA GLN A 30 -5.61 -12.01 -14.86
C GLN A 30 -4.46 -12.00 -13.86
N TYR A 31 -4.79 -11.80 -12.59
CA TYR A 31 -3.84 -11.88 -11.48
C TYR A 31 -3.87 -13.28 -10.85
N SER A 32 -2.76 -13.68 -10.24
CA SER A 32 -2.68 -14.86 -9.39
C SER A 32 -3.59 -14.74 -8.17
N ALA A 33 -3.64 -15.80 -7.35
CA ALA A 33 -4.10 -15.66 -5.98
C ALA A 33 -3.16 -14.74 -5.16
N ASN A 34 -3.65 -14.24 -4.02
CA ASN A 34 -2.88 -13.43 -3.09
C ASN A 34 -1.75 -14.27 -2.47
N ILE A 35 -0.52 -14.09 -2.96
CA ILE A 35 0.65 -14.86 -2.47
C ILE A 35 1.10 -14.40 -1.08
N ALA A 36 0.69 -13.21 -0.63
CA ALA A 36 0.99 -12.76 0.72
C ALA A 36 0.19 -13.48 1.80
N SER A 37 -0.93 -14.13 1.45
CA SER A 37 -1.78 -14.83 2.42
C SER A 37 -1.01 -15.91 3.19
N ALA A 38 -1.27 -16.00 4.49
CA ALA A 38 -0.69 -17.04 5.36
C ALA A 38 -1.00 -18.46 4.86
N ALA A 39 -2.07 -18.65 4.08
CA ALA A 39 -2.42 -19.93 3.46
C ALA A 39 -1.34 -20.45 2.48
N TYR A 40 -0.47 -19.57 1.96
CA TYR A 40 0.65 -19.92 1.07
C TYR A 40 1.97 -20.14 1.82
N GLY A 41 1.96 -20.20 3.15
CA GLY A 41 3.18 -20.32 3.96
C GLY A 41 3.97 -19.02 4.08
N THR A 42 3.34 -17.89 3.74
CA THR A 42 3.90 -16.56 3.91
C THR A 42 3.85 -16.13 5.38
N GLU A 43 4.99 -15.67 5.88
CA GLU A 43 5.15 -15.17 7.24
C GLU A 43 5.03 -13.65 7.27
N ALA A 44 4.42 -13.15 8.33
CA ALA A 44 4.23 -11.74 8.60
C ALA A 44 4.72 -11.44 10.02
N ASN A 45 5.39 -10.30 10.23
CA ASN A 45 5.77 -9.90 11.60
C ASN A 45 4.56 -9.53 12.49
N HIS A 46 3.38 -9.41 11.88
CA HIS A 46 2.09 -9.37 12.57
C HIS A 46 1.06 -10.21 11.78
N PRO A 47 0.41 -11.21 12.37
CA PRO A 47 -0.45 -12.16 11.64
C PRO A 47 -1.67 -11.50 10.98
N GLY A 48 -2.19 -10.44 11.60
CA GLY A 48 -3.27 -9.64 11.03
C GLY A 48 -2.93 -8.91 9.72
N MET A 49 -1.72 -9.03 9.16
CA MET A 49 -1.42 -8.46 7.84
C MET A 49 -1.80 -9.37 6.69
N ASN A 50 -2.01 -10.66 6.94
CA ASN A 50 -2.17 -11.66 5.89
C ASN A 50 -3.11 -12.81 6.27
N ASP A 51 -4.03 -12.57 7.20
CA ASP A 51 -5.04 -13.54 7.66
C ASP A 51 -6.28 -13.63 6.75
N GLY A 52 -6.39 -12.76 5.73
CA GLY A 52 -7.54 -12.69 4.82
C GLY A 52 -8.76 -12.01 5.40
N ASN A 53 -8.64 -11.32 6.55
CA ASN A 53 -9.76 -10.67 7.24
C ASN A 53 -9.51 -9.17 7.42
N LEU A 54 -10.16 -8.35 6.59
CA LEU A 54 -10.08 -6.88 6.64
C LEU A 54 -10.55 -6.25 7.97
N ASN A 55 -11.23 -7.01 8.83
CA ASN A 55 -11.61 -6.55 10.17
C ASN A 55 -10.47 -6.67 11.19
N THR A 56 -9.45 -7.49 10.91
CA THR A 56 -8.26 -7.58 11.75
C THR A 56 -7.38 -6.35 11.54
N LEU A 57 -6.76 -5.86 12.61
CA LEU A 57 -5.79 -4.76 12.54
C LEU A 57 -4.42 -5.28 12.97
N ALA A 58 -3.45 -5.18 12.07
CA ALA A 58 -2.05 -5.31 12.39
C ALA A 58 -1.51 -4.01 12.96
N THR A 59 -0.96 -4.07 14.17
CA THR A 59 -0.50 -2.88 14.89
C THR A 59 0.98 -2.94 15.21
N LEU A 60 1.68 -1.82 15.03
CA LEU A 60 3.03 -1.61 15.54
C LEU A 60 3.02 -0.56 16.65
N PRO A 61 3.92 -0.68 17.65
CA PRO A 61 3.97 0.25 18.76
C PRO A 61 4.27 1.68 18.31
N ALA A 62 3.96 2.63 19.20
CA ALA A 62 4.20 4.05 19.04
C ALA A 62 5.69 4.40 19.15
N GLU A 63 6.49 3.92 18.20
CA GLU A 63 7.94 4.10 18.12
C GLU A 63 8.32 4.75 16.78
N ASN A 64 9.55 5.22 16.65
CA ASN A 64 10.00 5.84 15.39
C ASN A 64 10.23 4.81 14.28
N ASP A 65 10.69 3.62 14.64
CA ASP A 65 11.01 2.53 13.71
C ASP A 65 9.83 1.57 13.62
N ARG A 66 8.92 1.84 12.69
CA ARG A 66 7.69 1.06 12.47
C ARG A 66 7.76 0.40 11.11
N ASN A 67 8.09 -0.89 11.09
CA ASN A 67 8.20 -1.69 9.87
C ASN A 67 7.23 -2.85 9.87
N PHE A 68 6.31 -2.89 8.91
CA PHE A 68 5.50 -4.06 8.62
C PHE A 68 6.24 -4.91 7.60
N ILE A 69 6.44 -6.20 7.86
CA ILE A 69 7.30 -7.06 7.03
C ILE A 69 6.56 -8.33 6.66
N ILE A 70 6.56 -8.64 5.36
CA ILE A 70 6.08 -9.90 4.80
C ILE A 70 7.25 -10.66 4.19
N ARG A 71 7.34 -11.95 4.53
CA ARG A 71 8.34 -12.90 4.05
C ARG A 71 7.64 -14.07 3.38
N PHE A 72 7.85 -14.21 2.09
CA PHE A 72 7.37 -15.35 1.33
C PHE A 72 8.22 -16.60 1.59
N ALA A 73 7.65 -17.78 1.36
CA ALA A 73 8.37 -19.05 1.47
C ALA A 73 9.53 -19.12 0.45
N GLU A 74 9.28 -18.65 -0.78
CA GLU A 74 10.22 -18.62 -1.90
C GLU A 74 10.22 -17.25 -2.60
N VAL A 75 11.13 -17.06 -3.55
CA VAL A 75 11.23 -15.81 -4.32
C VAL A 75 10.13 -15.75 -5.37
N HIS A 76 9.18 -14.82 -5.21
CA HIS A 76 8.08 -14.66 -6.16
C HIS A 76 8.26 -13.42 -7.05
N PRO A 77 7.78 -13.48 -8.31
CA PRO A 77 7.56 -12.27 -9.08
C PRO A 77 6.45 -11.43 -8.44
N VAL A 78 6.62 -10.11 -8.42
CA VAL A 78 5.63 -9.18 -7.87
C VAL A 78 5.19 -8.21 -8.96
N ARG A 79 3.88 -8.11 -9.16
CA ARG A 79 3.25 -7.31 -10.23
C ARG A 79 2.26 -6.29 -9.71
N ARG A 80 1.64 -6.60 -8.59
CA ARG A 80 0.70 -5.72 -7.89
C ARG A 80 0.78 -5.95 -6.40
N ILE A 81 0.77 -4.86 -5.64
CA ILE A 81 0.62 -4.87 -4.19
C ILE A 81 -0.60 -4.02 -3.83
N VAL A 82 -1.43 -4.50 -2.92
CA VAL A 82 -2.56 -3.76 -2.35
C VAL A 82 -2.36 -3.68 -0.84
N ILE A 83 -2.50 -2.48 -0.27
CA ILE A 83 -2.47 -2.26 1.18
C ILE A 83 -3.83 -1.75 1.61
N HIS A 84 -4.52 -2.54 2.41
CA HIS A 84 -5.71 -2.13 3.14
C HIS A 84 -5.27 -1.37 4.38
N ASN A 85 -5.44 -0.06 4.37
CA ASN A 85 -4.86 0.84 5.33
C ASN A 85 -5.72 0.95 6.60
N GLY A 86 -5.06 1.04 7.76
CA GLY A 86 -5.71 1.46 9.00
C GLY A 86 -5.59 2.96 9.18
N ASN A 87 -4.35 3.46 9.31
CA ASN A 87 -4.09 4.86 9.65
C ASN A 87 -2.77 5.42 9.09
N LEU A 88 -2.14 4.72 8.14
CA LEU A 88 -0.90 5.19 7.53
C LEU A 88 -1.14 6.46 6.72
N PHE A 89 -0.19 7.39 6.83
CA PHE A 89 -0.25 8.69 6.17
C PHE A 89 0.96 8.93 5.25
N ARG A 90 2.14 8.52 5.70
CA ARG A 90 3.37 8.50 4.90
C ARG A 90 4.15 7.24 5.20
N PHE A 91 4.61 6.59 4.15
CA PHE A 91 5.40 5.39 4.27
C PHE A 91 6.16 5.12 2.97
N GLU A 92 7.19 4.29 3.08
CA GLU A 92 7.97 3.79 1.95
C GLU A 92 7.65 2.32 1.75
N MET A 93 7.73 1.90 0.49
CA MET A 93 7.56 0.53 0.08
C MET A 93 8.88 0.00 -0.41
N ASP A 94 9.41 -0.99 0.30
CA ASP A 94 10.69 -1.60 -0.04
C ASP A 94 10.53 -3.09 -0.33
N TYR A 95 11.42 -3.60 -1.17
CA TYR A 95 11.62 -5.03 -1.37
C TYR A 95 13.08 -5.39 -1.05
N LEU A 96 13.31 -6.64 -0.67
CA LEU A 96 14.67 -7.16 -0.52
C LEU A 96 15.17 -7.58 -1.90
N ASN A 97 16.20 -6.92 -2.41
CA ASN A 97 16.84 -7.33 -3.66
C ASN A 97 17.69 -8.58 -3.38
N GLU A 98 17.38 -9.68 -4.08
CA GLU A 98 18.05 -10.97 -3.89
C GLU A 98 19.51 -10.98 -4.38
N GLU A 99 19.86 -10.10 -5.34
CA GLU A 99 21.22 -10.01 -5.90
C GLU A 99 22.15 -9.21 -4.99
N SER A 100 21.69 -8.07 -4.46
CA SER A 100 22.49 -7.20 -3.59
C SER A 100 22.38 -7.57 -2.10
N GLY A 101 21.28 -8.22 -1.71
CA GLY A 101 20.94 -8.47 -0.30
C GLY A 101 20.51 -7.20 0.46
N GLU A 102 20.25 -6.10 -0.26
CA GLU A 102 19.88 -4.81 0.31
C GLU A 102 18.39 -4.52 0.12
N TRP A 103 17.85 -3.67 1.00
CA TRP A 103 16.48 -3.16 0.85
C TRP A 103 16.46 -2.03 -0.18
N GLU A 104 15.61 -2.17 -1.19
CA GLU A 104 15.42 -1.15 -2.22
C GLU A 104 14.00 -0.60 -2.19
N THR A 105 13.89 0.73 -2.14
CA THR A 105 12.61 1.44 -2.18
C THR A 105 12.10 1.53 -3.61
N PHE A 106 10.89 1.02 -3.85
CA PHE A 106 10.24 1.12 -5.16
C PHE A 106 9.14 2.19 -5.20
N ASP A 107 8.59 2.58 -4.05
CA ASP A 107 7.59 3.65 -3.97
C ASP A 107 7.68 4.40 -2.63
N THR A 108 7.26 5.66 -2.63
CA THR A 108 7.15 6.52 -1.44
C THR A 108 5.80 7.22 -1.45
N VAL A 109 4.95 6.86 -0.49
CA VAL A 109 3.63 7.45 -0.33
C VAL A 109 3.71 8.71 0.52
N ILE A 110 3.37 9.84 -0.10
CA ILE A 110 3.26 11.13 0.56
C ILE A 110 1.83 11.65 0.39
N GLN A 111 0.94 11.27 1.29
CA GLN A 111 -0.44 11.74 1.23
C GLN A 111 -0.55 13.19 1.72
N ARG A 112 -1.46 13.97 1.12
CA ARG A 112 -1.88 15.30 1.63
C ARG A 112 -2.94 15.09 2.71
N ARG A 113 -2.94 15.92 3.76
CA ARG A 113 -3.58 15.67 5.07
C ARG A 113 -5.10 15.37 5.09
N ASN A 114 -5.83 15.40 3.97
CA ASN A 114 -7.26 15.12 3.92
C ASN A 114 -7.60 14.42 2.60
N VAL A 115 -8.13 13.19 2.65
CA VAL A 115 -8.81 12.54 1.51
C VAL A 115 -10.30 12.62 1.76
N GLY A 116 -10.91 13.75 1.41
CA GLY A 116 -12.32 14.00 1.67
C GLY A 116 -12.64 14.04 3.17
N ASP A 117 -13.73 13.36 3.56
CA ASP A 117 -14.20 13.27 4.94
C ASP A 117 -13.45 12.21 5.78
N GLU A 118 -12.64 11.37 5.13
CA GLU A 118 -11.86 10.33 5.79
C GLU A 118 -10.48 10.84 6.21
N ARG A 119 -10.06 10.44 7.42
CA ARG A 119 -8.77 10.87 7.99
C ARG A 119 -7.58 10.23 7.27
N ALA A 120 -7.74 9.03 6.71
CA ALA A 120 -6.71 8.26 6.01
C ALA A 120 -7.28 7.65 4.72
N GLN A 121 -6.46 7.41 3.68
CA GLN A 121 -6.91 6.57 2.55
C GLN A 121 -7.28 5.19 3.06
N ALA A 122 -8.38 4.60 2.60
CA ALA A 122 -8.71 3.22 2.94
C ALA A 122 -7.79 2.19 2.26
N GLU A 123 -7.33 2.46 1.04
CA GLU A 123 -6.59 1.49 0.23
C GLU A 123 -5.48 2.17 -0.59
N PHE A 124 -4.32 1.51 -0.71
CA PHE A 124 -3.24 1.88 -1.63
C PHE A 124 -2.98 0.74 -2.61
N ILE A 125 -2.99 1.04 -3.91
CA ILE A 125 -2.73 0.06 -4.97
C ILE A 125 -1.46 0.47 -5.71
N PHE A 126 -0.49 -0.44 -5.74
CA PHE A 126 0.74 -0.33 -6.53
C PHE A 126 0.66 -1.34 -7.67
N ASP A 127 0.53 -0.88 -8.91
CA ASP A 127 0.40 -1.72 -10.10
C ASP A 127 1.67 -1.69 -10.97
N ARG A 128 1.73 -2.58 -11.96
CA ARG A 128 2.80 -2.64 -12.98
C ARG A 128 4.21 -2.80 -12.43
N LEU A 129 4.32 -3.41 -11.25
CA LEU A 129 5.60 -3.73 -10.64
C LEU A 129 6.34 -4.79 -11.49
N ASN A 130 7.66 -4.76 -11.45
CA ASN A 130 8.50 -5.69 -12.22
C ASN A 130 9.79 -6.05 -11.47
N PHE A 131 9.62 -6.65 -10.29
CA PHE A 131 10.73 -7.19 -9.50
C PHE A 131 10.39 -8.58 -8.97
N ARG A 132 11.40 -9.27 -8.46
CA ARG A 132 11.28 -10.55 -7.76
C ARG A 132 11.88 -10.39 -6.38
N THR A 133 11.24 -10.93 -5.36
CA THR A 133 11.74 -10.84 -3.99
C THR A 133 11.17 -11.94 -3.12
N LYS A 134 11.88 -12.29 -2.05
CA LYS A 134 11.34 -13.06 -0.93
C LYS A 134 10.69 -12.19 0.14
N MET A 135 10.94 -10.88 0.16
CA MET A 135 10.46 -10.02 1.24
C MET A 135 10.03 -8.64 0.76
N ILE A 136 8.93 -8.16 1.34
CA ILE A 136 8.50 -6.77 1.23
C ILE A 136 8.40 -6.16 2.61
N ARG A 137 8.63 -4.85 2.72
CA ARG A 137 8.35 -4.11 3.94
C ARG A 137 7.70 -2.77 3.66
N VAL A 138 6.82 -2.38 4.58
CA VAL A 138 6.23 -1.05 4.65
C VAL A 138 6.92 -0.29 5.77
N VAL A 139 7.69 0.73 5.43
CA VAL A 139 8.42 1.57 6.39
C VAL A 139 7.54 2.76 6.74
N VAL A 140 6.91 2.74 7.92
CA VAL A 140 5.94 3.76 8.32
C VAL A 140 6.66 5.00 8.81
N THR A 141 6.65 6.05 7.99
CA THR A 141 7.27 7.32 8.36
C THR A 141 6.31 8.22 9.12
N ARG A 142 5.00 8.17 8.83
CA ARG A 142 3.93 8.86 9.57
C ARG A 142 2.57 8.13 9.55
N THR A 143 1.83 8.28 10.64
CA THR A 143 0.38 8.00 10.72
C THR A 143 -0.42 9.29 10.73
N VAL A 144 -1.75 9.19 10.57
CA VAL A 144 -2.67 10.33 10.73
C VAL A 144 -2.86 10.76 12.18
N ASP A 145 -2.47 9.89 13.13
CA ASP A 145 -2.62 10.10 14.56
C ASP A 145 -1.32 10.63 15.22
N ASP A 146 -0.19 10.54 14.51
CA ASP A 146 1.09 11.10 14.96
C ASP A 146 0.94 12.60 15.30
N ALA A 147 1.36 12.97 16.51
CA ALA A 147 1.37 14.35 16.96
C ALA A 147 2.68 15.06 16.55
N VAL A 148 2.62 16.39 16.47
CA VAL A 148 3.83 17.22 16.28
C VAL A 148 3.94 18.18 17.45
N VAL A 149 4.88 17.90 18.33
CA VAL A 149 5.13 18.67 19.54
C VAL A 149 6.33 19.61 19.34
N ASN A 150 6.35 20.72 20.08
CA ASN A 150 7.48 21.63 20.08
C ASN A 150 8.37 21.31 21.29
N LYS A 151 9.64 20.98 21.06
CA LYS A 151 10.66 20.79 22.09
C LYS A 151 11.73 21.89 22.00
N ILE A 152 12.23 22.35 23.14
CA ILE A 152 13.33 23.34 23.17
C ILE A 152 14.67 22.67 22.84
N ILE A 153 14.83 21.40 23.22
CA ILE A 153 16.01 20.57 22.95
C ILE A 153 15.53 19.27 22.28
N ALA A 154 16.21 18.83 21.23
CA ALA A 154 15.96 17.53 20.62
C ALA A 154 16.76 16.45 21.36
N GLU A 155 16.08 15.38 21.78
CA GLU A 155 16.68 14.23 22.46
C GLU A 155 17.19 13.20 21.44
N PRO A 156 18.16 12.34 21.81
CA PRO A 156 18.56 11.22 20.97
C PRO A 156 17.35 10.35 20.61
N GLY A 157 17.14 10.12 19.31
CA GLY A 157 15.99 9.38 18.80
C GLY A 157 14.80 10.26 18.39
N ASP A 158 14.79 11.57 18.69
CA ASP A 158 13.73 12.46 18.24
C ASP A 158 13.69 12.60 16.72
N LYS A 159 12.51 12.34 16.13
CA LYS A 159 12.27 12.58 14.71
C LYS A 159 11.90 14.04 14.48
N VAL A 160 12.93 14.87 14.29
CA VAL A 160 12.79 16.31 14.03
C VAL A 160 12.23 16.54 12.62
N VAL A 161 11.18 17.34 12.52
CA VAL A 161 10.48 17.62 11.25
C VAL A 161 10.68 19.04 10.76
N ASN A 162 11.01 19.94 11.67
CA ASN A 162 11.36 21.32 11.35
C ASN A 162 12.02 21.97 12.57
N GLN A 163 12.80 23.01 12.34
CA GLN A 163 13.29 23.91 13.37
C GLN A 163 12.67 25.29 13.15
N ARG A 164 12.12 25.89 14.21
CA ARG A 164 11.54 27.22 14.13
C ARG A 164 12.22 28.14 15.12
N THR A 165 12.45 29.36 14.67
CA THR A 165 13.26 30.35 15.38
C THR A 165 12.41 31.43 16.04
N THR A 166 11.09 31.42 15.85
CA THR A 166 10.20 32.48 16.32
C THR A 166 8.90 31.89 16.85
N LEU A 167 8.54 32.26 18.08
CA LEU A 167 7.20 32.08 18.65
C LEU A 167 6.76 33.45 19.17
N ALA A 168 5.61 33.95 18.69
CA ALA A 168 5.05 35.24 19.09
C ALA A 168 6.02 36.45 18.98
N GLY A 169 6.86 36.51 17.94
CA GLY A 169 7.79 37.63 17.71
C GLY A 169 9.05 37.64 18.58
N HIS A 170 9.20 36.68 19.49
CA HIS A 170 10.41 36.49 20.30
C HIS A 170 11.26 35.33 19.78
N TYR A 171 12.59 35.47 19.88
CA TYR A 171 13.55 34.43 19.48
C TYR A 171 13.55 33.29 20.50
N TYR A 172 12.89 32.18 20.16
CA TYR A 172 12.88 30.94 20.94
C TYR A 172 13.10 29.77 19.98
N PRO A 173 14.36 29.34 19.74
CA PRO A 173 14.63 28.20 18.88
C PRO A 173 13.98 26.96 19.47
N HIS A 174 13.08 26.34 18.72
CA HIS A 174 12.43 25.09 19.11
C HIS A 174 12.41 24.12 17.93
N PHE A 175 12.54 22.84 18.25
CA PHE A 175 12.39 21.73 17.35
C PHE A 175 10.94 21.30 17.32
N ARG A 176 10.42 21.05 16.12
CA ARG A 176 9.17 20.34 15.93
C ARG A 176 9.52 18.87 15.81
N VAL A 177 9.03 18.05 16.71
CA VAL A 177 9.34 16.62 16.79
C VAL A 177 8.05 15.82 16.59
N ILE A 178 8.15 14.68 15.90
CA ILE A 178 7.04 13.72 15.83
C ILE A 178 6.97 12.96 17.14
N GLU A 179 5.78 12.94 17.73
CA GLU A 179 5.43 11.98 18.75
C GLU A 179 4.66 10.85 18.06
N PRO A 180 5.29 9.67 17.86
CA PRO A 180 4.69 8.59 17.09
C PRO A 180 3.45 8.06 17.81
N SER A 181 2.46 7.65 17.03
CA SER A 181 1.31 6.88 17.47
C SER A 181 1.37 5.45 16.91
N VAL A 182 0.46 4.59 17.38
CA VAL A 182 0.33 3.21 16.86
C VAL A 182 0.08 3.26 15.36
N ALA A 183 0.88 2.50 14.60
CA ALA A 183 0.68 2.34 13.16
C ALA A 183 -0.18 1.11 12.88
N GLN A 184 -1.08 1.21 11.89
CA GLN A 184 -2.12 0.22 11.64
C GLN A 184 -2.28 -0.09 10.14
N ILE A 185 -2.24 -1.38 9.81
CA ILE A 185 -2.61 -1.95 8.50
C ILE A 185 -3.67 -3.03 8.74
N ARG A 186 -4.62 -3.16 7.82
CA ARG A 186 -5.64 -4.23 7.87
C ARG A 186 -5.18 -5.49 7.15
N GLU A 187 -4.61 -5.34 5.97
CA GLU A 187 -4.13 -6.46 5.17
C GLU A 187 -3.17 -5.96 4.08
N ILE A 188 -2.22 -6.80 3.68
CA ILE A 188 -1.39 -6.60 2.50
C ILE A 188 -1.61 -7.77 1.56
N GLU A 189 -1.95 -7.46 0.32
CA GLU A 189 -2.13 -8.43 -0.74
C GLU A 189 -1.03 -8.26 -1.79
N VAL A 190 -0.53 -9.37 -2.30
CA VAL A 190 0.54 -9.38 -3.30
C VAL A 190 0.15 -10.34 -4.42
N TYR A 191 0.35 -9.90 -5.66
CA TYR A 191 -0.09 -10.63 -6.85
C TYR A 191 1.00 -10.66 -7.92
N HIS A 192 1.03 -11.75 -8.68
CA HIS A 192 1.69 -11.84 -9.97
C HIS A 192 0.68 -11.99 -11.12
N LEU A 193 1.16 -12.03 -12.36
CA LEU A 193 0.30 -12.35 -13.51
C LEU A 193 -0.04 -13.84 -13.47
N ALA A 194 -1.32 -14.18 -13.67
CA ALA A 194 -1.71 -15.56 -13.87
C ALA A 194 -1.12 -16.09 -15.18
N GLU A 195 -0.60 -17.32 -15.16
CA GLU A 195 -0.27 -18.03 -16.40
C GLU A 195 -1.58 -18.36 -17.12
N LYS A 196 -1.63 -18.11 -18.43
CA LYS A 196 -2.79 -18.39 -19.29
C LYS A 196 -2.89 -19.88 -19.60
#